data_AF-A0A2S7RY30-F1
#
_entry.id   AF-A0A2S7RY30-F1
#
_cell.length_a   1.000
_cell.length_b   1.000
_cell.length_c   1.000
_cell.angle_alpha   90.00
_cell.angle_beta   90.00
_cell.angle_gamma   90.00
#
_symmetry.space_group_name_H-M   'P 1'
#
loop_
_entity.id
_entity.type
_entity.pdbx_description
1 polymer ?
#
loop_
_entity_poly.entity_id
_entity_poly.type
_entity_poly.pdbx_seq_one_letter_code
_entity_poly.pdbx_strand_id
1 'polypeptide(L)'
;MKKVLLIDNGRKYFSKEQLIQIIKKASQCRYTAISFVLGNNGLRFLLDDMTLTVKGKTYSSQSVKEALVAGTKQYYDDPNGTYLTETEMAELVSVTKAENMEVIPLINTPGHMDAILTGMQQLGIEHPCYQTSIRTLDLDNQEAVAFTKVLLEKYLSYFSTITSYFNIGCDEFANDLTDGGWRGLQQSGKYRDFVTYTNQLAQLVKTYGMIPIVFNDGIYYEEKEQFGRFDQDLVIAYWTAGWNNYHVSSAEFLLDQGHQLLNTNDHWYWVIGRKTSEQGHYSFDTAKNALATILTSTVISGTELPVMGSMVGIWADDPQAELVLADLFELLETSTN
;
A
#
# COMPACT_ATOMS: atom_id res chain seq x y z
N MET A 1 18.69 0.93 -11.37
CA MET A 1 17.65 0.08 -10.75
C MET A 1 17.02 0.89 -9.62
N LYS A 2 15.70 0.86 -9.45
CA LYS A 2 15.05 1.63 -8.37
C LYS A 2 15.41 1.03 -7.01
N LYS A 3 15.67 1.87 -6.02
CA LYS A 3 15.80 1.47 -4.61
C LYS A 3 14.81 2.30 -3.81
N VAL A 4 13.75 1.66 -3.34
CA VAL A 4 12.58 2.32 -2.75
C VAL A 4 12.56 2.09 -1.24
N LEU A 5 12.33 3.15 -0.46
CA LEU A 5 11.99 3.04 0.96
C LEU A 5 10.49 3.21 1.11
N LEU A 6 9.78 2.21 1.63
CA LEU A 6 8.36 2.29 1.94
C LEU A 6 8.18 2.60 3.43
N ILE A 7 7.36 3.61 3.74
CA ILE A 7 7.00 4.00 5.11
C ILE A 7 5.48 3.91 5.28
N ASP A 8 5.03 3.10 6.25
CA ASP A 8 3.62 2.90 6.59
C ASP A 8 3.01 4.10 7.34
N ASN A 9 2.86 5.22 6.66
CA ASN A 9 2.22 6.41 7.19
C ASN A 9 0.69 6.39 7.07
N GLY A 10 0.09 5.20 6.88
CA GLY A 10 -1.35 4.97 6.80
C GLY A 10 -1.87 4.47 8.13
N ARG A 11 -1.22 3.45 8.70
CA ARG A 11 -1.56 2.97 10.05
C ARG A 11 -1.15 3.97 11.12
N LYS A 12 0.07 4.50 11.05
CA LYS A 12 0.66 5.42 12.02
C LYS A 12 0.83 6.82 11.46
N TYR A 13 0.61 7.85 12.29
CA TYR A 13 0.92 9.21 11.89
C TYR A 13 2.42 9.49 12.00
N PHE A 14 2.98 10.13 10.97
CA PHE A 14 4.33 10.70 10.99
C PHE A 14 4.23 12.18 10.70
N SER A 15 4.90 13.00 11.50
CA SER A 15 4.95 14.44 11.24
C SER A 15 5.75 14.72 9.97
N LYS A 16 5.47 15.87 9.34
CA LYS A 16 6.26 16.37 8.22
C LYS A 16 7.76 16.40 8.55
N GLU A 17 8.13 16.83 9.75
CA GLU A 17 9.53 16.94 10.19
C GLU A 17 10.20 15.56 10.32
N GLN A 18 9.47 14.54 10.78
CA GLN A 18 9.98 13.17 10.81
C GLN A 18 10.20 12.66 9.37
N LEU A 19 9.22 12.86 8.49
CA LEU A 19 9.31 12.41 7.10
C LEU A 19 10.43 13.13 6.34
N ILE A 20 10.67 14.43 6.57
CA ILE A 20 11.83 15.16 6.00
C ILE A 20 13.15 14.53 6.44
N GLN A 21 13.30 14.16 7.71
CA GLN A 21 14.51 13.50 8.19
C GLN A 21 14.70 12.13 7.54
N ILE A 22 13.62 11.37 7.38
CA ILE A 22 13.64 10.06 6.72
C ILE A 22 14.02 10.20 5.24
N ILE A 23 13.43 11.14 4.50
CA ILE A 23 13.76 11.41 3.09
C ILE A 23 15.25 11.70 2.95
N LYS A 24 15.78 12.64 3.75
CA LYS A 24 17.20 13.01 3.71
C LYS A 24 18.11 11.83 4.03
N LYS A 25 17.74 11.02 5.02
CA LYS A 25 18.53 9.83 5.37
C LYS A 25 18.50 8.78 4.27
N ALA A 26 17.33 8.54 3.67
CA ALA A 26 17.18 7.61 2.57
C ALA A 26 18.03 8.03 1.35
N SER A 27 18.01 9.33 1.00
CA SER A 27 18.87 9.92 -0.03
C SER A 27 20.36 9.68 0.26
N GLN A 28 20.82 9.97 1.48
CA GLN A 28 22.20 9.69 1.92
C GLN A 28 22.56 8.20 1.80
N CYS A 29 21.59 7.30 1.99
CA CYS A 29 21.75 5.85 1.87
C CYS A 29 21.47 5.32 0.44
N ARG A 30 21.50 6.22 -0.56
CA ARG A 30 21.37 5.95 -2.00
C ARG A 30 20.03 5.33 -2.41
N TYR A 31 18.97 5.54 -1.63
CA TYR A 31 17.61 5.29 -2.11
C TYR A 31 17.27 6.28 -3.23
N THR A 32 16.53 5.81 -4.22
CA THR A 32 16.13 6.61 -5.39
C THR A 32 14.66 6.99 -5.37
N ALA A 33 13.89 6.41 -4.45
CA ALA A 33 12.48 6.72 -4.28
C ALA A 33 12.02 6.48 -2.83
N ILE A 34 10.96 7.18 -2.44
CA ILE A 34 10.23 6.93 -1.20
C ILE A 34 8.77 6.60 -1.54
N SER A 35 8.25 5.52 -0.97
CA SER A 35 6.85 5.14 -1.06
C SER A 35 6.13 5.59 0.20
N PHE A 36 5.23 6.56 0.07
CA PHE A 36 4.36 7.00 1.16
C PHE A 36 3.09 6.17 1.15
N VAL A 37 2.89 5.35 2.17
CA VAL A 37 1.64 4.62 2.38
C VAL A 37 0.64 5.57 3.03
N LEU A 38 -0.22 6.18 2.22
CA LEU A 38 -1.15 7.21 2.66
C LEU A 38 -2.49 6.64 3.13
N GLY A 39 -2.92 5.54 2.51
CA GLY A 39 -4.10 4.77 2.87
C GLY A 39 -3.73 3.31 3.09
N ASN A 40 -3.78 2.84 4.32
CA ASN A 40 -3.51 1.45 4.72
C ASN A 40 -4.03 1.25 6.16
N ASN A 41 -5.19 0.60 6.25
CA ASN A 41 -6.13 0.65 7.37
C ASN A 41 -6.60 2.08 7.70
N GLY A 42 -5.72 2.96 8.19
CA GLY A 42 -5.96 4.40 8.27
C GLY A 42 -5.84 5.10 6.92
N LEU A 43 -6.41 6.31 6.78
CA LEU A 43 -6.17 7.23 5.66
C LEU A 43 -5.66 8.56 6.20
N ARG A 44 -4.37 8.84 5.99
CA ARG A 44 -3.64 9.93 6.65
C ARG A 44 -3.11 10.98 5.68
N PHE A 45 -3.80 11.19 4.57
CA PHE A 45 -3.55 12.31 3.66
C PHE A 45 -4.87 12.87 3.14
N LEU A 46 -5.11 14.15 3.34
CA LEU A 46 -6.33 14.82 2.86
C LEU A 46 -5.97 16.01 1.97
N LEU A 47 -6.58 16.05 0.79
CA LEU A 47 -6.49 17.18 -0.14
C LEU A 47 -7.29 18.37 0.40
N ASP A 48 -7.01 19.55 -0.13
CA ASP A 48 -7.74 20.78 0.21
C ASP A 48 -9.21 20.67 -0.23
N ASP A 49 -9.47 20.12 -1.41
CA ASP A 49 -10.82 19.76 -1.87
C ASP A 49 -11.05 18.25 -1.94
N MET A 50 -11.85 17.75 -0.99
CA MET A 50 -12.33 16.37 -0.93
C MET A 50 -13.78 16.22 -1.44
N THR A 51 -14.34 17.16 -2.21
CA THR A 51 -15.71 17.04 -2.74
C THR A 51 -15.85 15.86 -3.71
N LEU A 52 -16.68 14.86 -3.38
CA LEU A 52 -16.87 13.67 -4.22
C LEU A 52 -18.24 13.72 -4.89
N THR A 53 -18.32 13.37 -6.18
CA THR A 53 -19.59 13.11 -6.86
C THR A 53 -19.66 11.66 -7.28
N VAL A 54 -20.52 10.88 -6.63
CA VAL A 54 -20.64 9.44 -6.80
C VAL A 54 -22.05 9.13 -7.26
N LYS A 55 -22.19 8.56 -8.46
CA LYS A 55 -23.49 8.14 -9.03
C LYS A 55 -24.57 9.24 -8.97
N GLY A 56 -24.19 10.50 -9.17
CA GLY A 56 -25.10 11.66 -9.15
C GLY A 56 -25.35 12.29 -7.77
N LYS A 57 -24.84 11.70 -6.67
CA LYS A 57 -24.85 12.31 -5.33
C LYS A 57 -23.52 13.01 -5.08
N THR A 58 -23.58 14.27 -4.65
CA THR A 58 -22.39 15.05 -4.28
C THR A 58 -22.25 15.12 -2.76
N TYR A 59 -21.08 14.74 -2.26
CA TYR A 59 -20.66 14.86 -0.88
C TYR A 59 -19.75 16.08 -0.75
N SER A 60 -20.05 16.97 0.20
CA SER A 60 -19.23 18.17 0.40
C SER A 60 -17.82 17.82 0.88
N SER A 61 -16.82 18.62 0.51
CA SER A 61 -15.43 18.47 0.99
C SER A 61 -15.38 18.34 2.53
N GLN A 62 -16.13 19.18 3.24
CA GLN A 62 -16.16 19.16 4.70
C GLN A 62 -16.67 17.81 5.23
N SER A 63 -17.81 17.32 4.72
CA SER A 63 -18.39 16.05 5.16
C SER A 63 -17.47 14.87 4.87
N VAL A 64 -16.83 14.86 3.69
CA VAL A 64 -15.88 13.81 3.33
C VAL A 64 -14.66 13.83 4.25
N LYS A 65 -14.09 15.01 4.54
CA LYS A 65 -12.97 15.15 5.48
C LYS A 65 -13.35 14.68 6.88
N GLU A 66 -14.49 15.12 7.42
CA GLU A 66 -14.97 14.71 8.74
C GLU A 66 -15.13 13.20 8.84
N ALA A 67 -15.75 12.57 7.83
CA ALA A 67 -15.98 11.14 7.80
C ALA A 67 -14.68 10.32 7.72
N LEU A 68 -13.72 10.75 6.87
CA LEU A 68 -12.43 10.07 6.74
C LEU A 68 -11.56 10.26 7.98
N VAL A 69 -11.57 11.45 8.60
CA VAL A 69 -10.88 11.71 9.88
C VAL A 69 -11.45 10.82 10.98
N ALA A 70 -12.78 10.74 11.10
CA ALA A 70 -13.42 9.90 12.08
C ALA A 70 -13.12 8.40 11.84
N GLY A 71 -13.10 7.96 10.58
CA GLY A 71 -12.67 6.61 10.20
C GLY A 71 -11.22 6.31 10.59
N THR A 72 -10.29 7.21 10.28
CA THR A 72 -8.87 7.05 10.66
C THR A 72 -8.70 6.98 12.18
N LYS A 73 -9.43 7.80 12.94
CA LYS A 73 -9.40 7.78 14.41
C LYS A 73 -10.05 6.53 15.00
N GLN A 74 -11.10 6.01 14.37
CA GLN A 74 -11.71 4.75 14.79
C GLN A 74 -10.74 3.58 14.61
N TYR A 75 -9.95 3.57 13.53
CA TYR A 75 -8.86 2.61 13.37
C TYR A 75 -7.78 2.84 14.46
N TYR A 76 -7.21 4.04 14.52
CA TYR A 76 -6.26 4.45 15.56
C TYR A 76 -6.17 5.97 15.69
N ASP A 77 -6.72 6.51 16.80
CA ASP A 77 -6.58 7.91 17.21
C ASP A 77 -5.18 8.18 17.76
N ASP A 78 -4.23 8.28 16.85
CA ASP A 78 -2.82 8.50 17.14
C ASP A 78 -2.62 9.85 17.86
N PRO A 79 -2.04 9.87 19.07
CA PRO A 79 -1.84 11.10 19.83
C PRO A 79 -0.87 12.08 19.16
N ASN A 80 -0.08 11.64 18.17
CA ASN A 80 0.89 12.46 17.47
C ASN A 80 0.29 13.27 16.31
N GLY A 81 -0.91 12.91 15.84
CA GLY A 81 -1.59 13.57 14.73
C GLY A 81 -2.52 12.63 13.97
N THR A 82 -3.28 13.14 13.00
CA THR A 82 -4.24 12.32 12.26
C THR A 82 -3.87 12.15 10.80
N TYR A 83 -3.63 13.23 10.06
CA TYR A 83 -3.35 13.21 8.63
C TYR A 83 -2.39 14.34 8.23
N LEU A 84 -1.70 14.14 7.12
CA LEU A 84 -0.95 15.18 6.40
C LEU A 84 -1.90 16.00 5.52
N THR A 85 -1.70 17.31 5.52
CA THR A 85 -2.39 18.25 4.63
C THR A 85 -1.79 18.26 3.22
N GLU A 86 -2.52 18.80 2.24
CA GLU A 86 -2.01 19.01 0.88
C GLU A 86 -0.75 19.89 0.85
N THR A 87 -0.69 20.92 1.70
CA THR A 87 0.48 21.80 1.84
C THR A 87 1.69 21.06 2.39
N GLU A 88 1.51 20.26 3.45
CA GLU A 88 2.62 19.46 4.00
C GLU A 88 3.12 18.42 3.00
N MET A 89 2.21 17.76 2.25
CA MET A 89 2.59 16.84 1.19
C MET A 89 3.36 17.55 0.07
N ALA A 90 2.95 18.76 -0.34
CA ALA A 90 3.67 19.55 -1.33
C ALA A 90 5.11 19.88 -0.87
N GLU A 91 5.30 20.22 0.41
CA GLU A 91 6.63 20.41 1.00
C GLU A 91 7.46 19.12 0.99
N LEU A 92 6.87 17.98 1.39
CA LEU A 92 7.52 16.66 1.36
C LEU A 92 7.94 16.25 -0.06
N VAL A 93 7.10 16.51 -1.05
CA VAL A 93 7.39 16.29 -2.47
C VAL A 93 8.54 17.18 -2.92
N SER A 94 8.54 18.47 -2.53
CA SER A 94 9.62 19.39 -2.87
C SER A 94 10.95 18.95 -2.28
N VAL A 95 10.97 18.51 -1.02
CA VAL A 95 12.19 17.98 -0.37
C VAL A 95 12.66 16.71 -1.05
N THR A 96 11.76 15.76 -1.32
CA THR A 96 12.09 14.51 -2.02
C THR A 96 12.72 14.76 -3.39
N LYS A 97 12.16 15.70 -4.17
CA LYS A 97 12.73 16.10 -5.47
C LYS A 97 14.09 16.78 -5.34
N ALA A 98 14.28 17.63 -4.34
CA ALA A 98 15.57 18.29 -4.08
C ALA A 98 16.68 17.27 -3.71
N GLU A 99 16.29 16.15 -3.10
CA GLU A 99 17.16 15.00 -2.81
C GLU A 99 17.33 14.04 -4.01
N ASN A 100 16.83 14.40 -5.20
CA ASN A 100 16.85 13.58 -6.43
C ASN A 100 16.16 12.21 -6.27
N MET A 101 15.14 12.14 -5.41
CA MET A 101 14.33 10.95 -5.21
C MET A 101 12.95 11.10 -5.88
N GLU A 102 12.34 9.98 -6.26
CA GLU A 102 10.95 9.92 -6.71
C GLU A 102 9.99 9.66 -5.54
N VAL A 103 8.72 10.05 -5.71
CA VAL A 103 7.63 9.74 -4.78
C VAL A 103 6.77 8.63 -5.36
N ILE A 104 6.38 7.65 -4.54
CA ILE A 104 5.39 6.62 -4.90
C ILE A 104 4.25 6.67 -3.86
N PRO A 105 3.10 7.28 -4.15
CA PRO A 105 1.94 7.19 -3.27
C PRO A 105 1.38 5.77 -3.28
N LEU A 106 0.92 5.32 -2.10
CA LEU A 106 0.14 4.10 -1.94
C LEU A 106 -1.16 4.41 -1.21
N ILE A 107 -2.29 4.07 -1.83
CA ILE A 107 -3.61 4.05 -1.18
C ILE A 107 -4.22 2.68 -1.46
N ASN A 108 -4.32 1.88 -0.40
CA ASN A 108 -4.65 0.47 -0.48
C ASN A 108 -6.15 0.25 -0.62
N THR A 109 -6.54 -0.57 -1.61
CA THR A 109 -7.89 -1.11 -1.80
C THR A 109 -7.78 -2.44 -2.57
N PRO A 110 -8.77 -3.36 -2.50
CA PRO A 110 -9.99 -3.31 -1.71
C PRO A 110 -9.82 -3.78 -0.26
N GLY A 111 -8.65 -4.31 0.11
CA GLY A 111 -8.26 -4.59 1.50
C GLY A 111 -7.67 -3.35 2.18
N HIS A 112 -7.35 -3.47 3.47
CA HIS A 112 -6.67 -2.44 4.26
C HIS A 112 -7.24 -1.02 4.09
N MET A 113 -8.56 -0.88 4.14
CA MET A 113 -9.23 0.40 3.91
C MET A 113 -10.26 0.74 5.00
N ASP A 114 -9.99 0.34 6.24
CA ASP A 114 -10.85 0.51 7.43
C ASP A 114 -11.41 1.94 7.54
N ALA A 115 -10.54 2.95 7.48
CA ALA A 115 -10.93 4.36 7.58
C ALA A 115 -11.85 4.80 6.45
N ILE A 116 -11.64 4.28 5.24
CA ILE A 116 -12.47 4.58 4.08
C ILE A 116 -13.84 3.92 4.24
N LEU A 117 -13.90 2.66 4.70
CA LEU A 117 -15.16 1.93 4.93
C LEU A 117 -16.01 2.59 6.03
N THR A 118 -15.40 2.95 7.15
CA THR A 118 -16.08 3.74 8.19
C THR A 118 -16.54 5.09 7.63
N GLY A 119 -15.70 5.78 6.86
CA GLY A 119 -16.05 7.06 6.24
C GLY A 119 -17.27 6.94 5.32
N MET A 120 -17.33 5.88 4.50
CA MET A 120 -18.49 5.57 3.66
C MET A 120 -19.77 5.42 4.49
N GLN A 121 -19.72 4.65 5.60
CA GLN A 121 -20.86 4.47 6.49
C GLN A 121 -21.35 5.79 7.08
N GLN A 122 -20.45 6.66 7.53
CA GLN A 122 -20.79 7.98 8.07
C GLN A 122 -21.40 8.92 7.02
N LEU A 123 -21.02 8.75 5.75
CA LEU A 123 -21.60 9.46 4.61
C LEU A 123 -22.94 8.83 4.13
N GLY A 124 -23.39 7.78 4.81
CA GLY A 124 -24.67 7.10 4.55
C GLY A 124 -24.61 6.08 3.41
N ILE A 125 -23.45 5.55 3.07
CA ILE A 125 -23.34 4.37 2.18
C ILE A 125 -23.56 3.13 3.04
N GLU A 126 -24.58 2.35 2.70
CA GLU A 126 -24.96 1.16 3.45
C GLU A 126 -24.08 -0.03 3.06
N HIS A 127 -23.69 -0.84 4.06
CA HIS A 127 -22.98 -2.10 3.90
C HIS A 127 -21.76 -2.09 2.94
N PRO A 128 -20.79 -1.16 3.11
CA PRO A 128 -19.62 -1.13 2.23
C PRO A 128 -18.63 -2.29 2.47
N CYS A 129 -18.76 -3.01 3.59
CA CYS A 129 -17.79 -4.02 4.01
C CYS A 129 -18.13 -5.41 3.45
N TYR A 130 -17.09 -6.15 3.04
CA TYR A 130 -17.21 -7.56 2.66
C TYR A 130 -17.55 -8.42 3.88
N GLN A 131 -18.76 -8.97 3.90
CA GLN A 131 -19.27 -9.73 5.04
C GLN A 131 -19.12 -8.96 6.37
N THR A 132 -18.40 -9.51 7.34
CA THR A 132 -18.10 -8.87 8.62
C THR A 132 -16.69 -8.27 8.68
N SER A 133 -15.97 -8.19 7.56
CA SER A 133 -14.62 -7.60 7.54
C SER A 133 -14.70 -6.13 7.92
N ILE A 134 -13.75 -5.66 8.72
CA ILE A 134 -13.59 -4.24 9.02
C ILE A 134 -12.59 -3.57 8.07
N ARG A 135 -11.89 -4.36 7.25
CA ARG A 135 -10.76 -3.92 6.42
C ARG A 135 -11.08 -3.89 4.93
N THR A 136 -12.07 -4.67 4.50
CA THR A 136 -12.22 -5.03 3.09
C THR A 136 -13.56 -4.60 2.52
N LEU A 137 -13.52 -3.97 1.34
CA LEU A 137 -14.67 -3.54 0.55
C LEU A 137 -15.44 -4.74 -0.01
N ASP A 138 -16.78 -4.69 0.06
CA ASP A 138 -17.64 -5.61 -0.68
C ASP A 138 -17.69 -5.21 -2.16
N LEU A 139 -17.15 -6.06 -3.02
CA LEU A 139 -17.10 -5.83 -4.47
C LEU A 139 -18.50 -5.91 -5.14
N ASP A 140 -19.50 -6.50 -4.48
CA ASP A 140 -20.89 -6.50 -4.97
C ASP A 140 -21.56 -5.14 -4.76
N ASN A 141 -21.11 -4.37 -3.76
CA ASN A 141 -21.68 -3.07 -3.43
C ASN A 141 -21.22 -2.01 -4.44
N GLN A 142 -22.01 -1.85 -5.50
CA GLN A 142 -21.68 -0.94 -6.62
C GLN A 142 -21.62 0.54 -6.20
N GLU A 143 -22.28 0.95 -5.11
CA GLU A 143 -22.15 2.31 -4.59
C GLU A 143 -20.81 2.50 -3.86
N ALA A 144 -20.42 1.57 -3.00
CA ALA A 144 -19.15 1.60 -2.29
C ALA A 144 -17.95 1.45 -3.26
N VAL A 145 -18.04 0.58 -4.26
CA VAL A 145 -17.04 0.46 -5.34
C VAL A 145 -16.93 1.76 -6.14
N ALA A 146 -18.05 2.40 -6.48
CA ALA A 146 -18.03 3.69 -7.19
C ALA A 146 -17.41 4.80 -6.32
N PHE A 147 -17.76 4.87 -5.03
CA PHE A 147 -17.16 5.83 -4.11
C PHE A 147 -15.64 5.65 -4.02
N THR A 148 -15.18 4.40 -3.87
CA THR A 148 -13.75 4.07 -3.79
C THR A 148 -13.00 4.54 -5.03
N LYS A 149 -13.54 4.29 -6.23
CA LYS A 149 -12.95 4.74 -7.48
C LYS A 149 -12.87 6.25 -7.61
N VAL A 150 -13.94 6.97 -7.27
CA VAL A 150 -13.96 8.45 -7.31
C VAL A 150 -13.00 9.04 -6.26
N LEU A 151 -12.86 8.40 -5.10
CA LEU A 151 -11.86 8.79 -4.10
C LEU A 151 -10.44 8.60 -4.64
N LEU A 152 -10.13 7.44 -5.21
CA LEU A 152 -8.82 7.18 -5.84
C LEU A 152 -8.55 8.13 -7.00
N GLU A 153 -9.55 8.43 -7.84
CA GLU A 153 -9.46 9.38 -8.95
C GLU A 153 -9.01 10.77 -8.48
N LYS A 154 -9.50 11.26 -7.33
CA LYS A 154 -9.00 12.50 -6.72
C LYS A 154 -7.51 12.45 -6.41
N TYR A 155 -7.05 11.38 -5.78
CA TYR A 155 -5.63 11.24 -5.44
C TYR A 155 -4.76 11.04 -6.69
N LEU A 156 -5.23 10.30 -7.69
CA LEU A 156 -4.55 10.15 -8.98
C LEU A 156 -4.43 11.51 -9.70
N SER A 157 -5.48 12.33 -9.69
CA SER A 157 -5.42 13.69 -10.25
C SER A 157 -4.37 14.56 -9.56
N TYR A 158 -4.20 14.44 -8.25
CA TYR A 158 -3.15 15.15 -7.52
C TYR A 158 -1.75 14.61 -7.86
N PHE A 159 -1.55 13.29 -7.69
CA PHE A 159 -0.23 12.68 -7.79
C PHE A 159 0.31 12.53 -9.22
N SER A 160 -0.55 12.52 -10.24
CA SER A 160 -0.13 12.51 -11.64
C SER A 160 0.67 13.76 -12.05
N THR A 161 0.54 14.86 -11.30
CA THR A 161 1.38 16.06 -11.48
C THR A 161 2.77 15.93 -10.82
N ILE A 162 2.97 14.90 -9.99
CA ILE A 162 4.13 14.73 -9.11
C ILE A 162 5.01 13.56 -9.55
N THR A 163 4.39 12.44 -9.91
CA THR A 163 5.06 11.14 -10.18
C THR A 163 4.31 10.35 -11.25
N SER A 164 4.99 9.37 -11.83
CA SER A 164 4.42 8.43 -12.80
C SER A 164 4.05 7.08 -12.19
N TYR A 165 4.09 6.92 -10.87
CA TYR A 165 3.76 5.65 -10.20
C TYR A 165 2.63 5.86 -9.19
N PHE A 166 1.73 4.90 -9.09
CA PHE A 166 0.73 4.86 -8.02
C PHE A 166 0.52 3.41 -7.58
N ASN A 167 0.69 3.13 -6.30
CA ASN A 167 0.43 1.81 -5.75
C ASN A 167 -1.01 1.74 -5.22
N ILE A 168 -1.82 0.88 -5.83
CA ILE A 168 -3.23 0.66 -5.45
C ILE A 168 -3.37 -0.49 -4.43
N GLY A 169 -2.26 -1.11 -4.02
CA GLY A 169 -2.19 -2.17 -3.02
C GLY A 169 -2.69 -3.51 -3.53
N CYS A 170 -3.94 -3.85 -3.22
CA CYS A 170 -4.62 -5.11 -3.57
C CYS A 170 -4.13 -6.36 -2.81
N ASP A 171 -3.50 -6.19 -1.66
CA ASP A 171 -3.06 -7.27 -0.76
C ASP A 171 -4.12 -7.69 0.25
N GLU A 172 -3.97 -8.92 0.73
CA GLU A 172 -4.56 -9.48 1.94
C GLU A 172 -6.09 -9.32 2.07
N PHE A 173 -6.81 -9.58 0.97
CA PHE A 173 -8.27 -9.47 0.91
C PHE A 173 -8.96 -10.20 2.07
N ALA A 174 -9.67 -9.45 2.92
CA ALA A 174 -10.41 -9.96 4.08
C ALA A 174 -9.57 -10.85 5.02
N ASN A 175 -8.28 -10.54 5.22
CA ASN A 175 -7.40 -11.29 6.12
C ASN A 175 -7.82 -11.29 7.61
N ASP A 176 -8.76 -10.43 7.98
CA ASP A 176 -9.37 -10.36 9.30
C ASP A 176 -10.49 -11.41 9.52
N LEU A 177 -10.89 -12.12 8.47
CA LEU A 177 -11.87 -13.20 8.52
C LEU A 177 -11.20 -14.57 8.50
N THR A 178 -11.72 -15.52 9.30
CA THR A 178 -11.22 -16.90 9.35
C THR A 178 -11.32 -17.63 8.01
N ASP A 179 -12.38 -17.36 7.25
CA ASP A 179 -12.66 -17.89 5.91
C ASP A 179 -12.42 -16.85 4.79
N GLY A 180 -11.74 -15.75 5.13
CA GLY A 180 -11.30 -14.74 4.19
C GLY A 180 -10.11 -15.17 3.34
N GLY A 181 -9.47 -14.20 2.70
CA GLY A 181 -8.33 -14.44 1.82
C GLY A 181 -8.71 -14.96 0.44
N TRP A 182 -7.70 -15.14 -0.39
CA TRP A 182 -7.84 -15.44 -1.81
C TRP A 182 -8.49 -16.80 -2.08
N ARG A 183 -8.21 -17.81 -1.26
CA ARG A 183 -8.85 -19.12 -1.36
C ARG A 183 -10.36 -19.04 -1.09
N GLY A 184 -10.77 -18.34 -0.02
CA GLY A 184 -12.18 -18.11 0.28
C GLY A 184 -12.88 -17.36 -0.86
N LEU A 185 -12.20 -16.36 -1.43
CA LEU A 185 -12.71 -15.59 -2.56
C LEU A 185 -12.85 -16.41 -3.86
N GLN A 186 -11.94 -17.36 -4.12
CA GLN A 186 -12.07 -18.31 -5.23
C GLN A 186 -13.24 -19.28 -5.01
N GLN A 187 -13.39 -19.81 -3.79
CA GLN A 187 -14.45 -20.77 -3.45
C GLN A 187 -15.85 -20.15 -3.50
N SER A 188 -15.98 -18.87 -3.15
CA SER A 188 -17.25 -18.13 -3.26
C SER A 188 -17.59 -17.72 -4.70
N GLY A 189 -16.67 -17.91 -5.65
CA GLY A 189 -16.83 -17.51 -7.06
C GLY A 189 -16.58 -16.02 -7.33
N LYS A 190 -16.22 -15.23 -6.30
CA LYS A 190 -16.03 -13.78 -6.39
C LYS A 190 -14.63 -13.33 -6.80
N TYR A 191 -13.68 -14.25 -6.96
CA TYR A 191 -12.33 -13.90 -7.38
C TYR A 191 -12.29 -13.22 -8.77
N ARG A 192 -13.25 -13.52 -9.66
CA ARG A 192 -13.41 -12.80 -10.94
C ARG A 192 -13.76 -11.32 -10.75
N ASP A 193 -14.52 -10.99 -9.71
CA ASP A 193 -14.88 -9.60 -9.39
C ASP A 193 -13.66 -8.84 -8.90
N PHE A 194 -12.77 -9.50 -8.15
CA PHE A 194 -11.47 -8.94 -7.79
C PHE A 194 -10.60 -8.68 -9.03
N VAL A 195 -10.44 -9.64 -9.95
CA VAL A 195 -9.71 -9.42 -11.21
C VAL A 195 -10.29 -8.21 -11.97
N THR A 196 -11.62 -8.13 -12.05
CA THR A 196 -12.32 -7.02 -12.72
C THR A 196 -12.06 -5.68 -12.02
N TYR A 197 -12.14 -5.66 -10.69
CA TYR A 197 -11.87 -4.48 -9.88
C TYR A 197 -10.43 -3.98 -10.06
N THR A 198 -9.44 -4.86 -9.91
CA THR A 198 -8.02 -4.53 -10.06
C THR A 198 -7.72 -4.00 -11.46
N ASN A 199 -8.25 -4.62 -12.52
CA ASN A 199 -8.06 -4.14 -13.90
C ASN A 199 -8.72 -2.78 -14.14
N GLN A 200 -9.89 -2.53 -13.55
CA GLN A 200 -10.54 -1.22 -13.65
C GLN A 200 -9.73 -0.13 -12.93
N LEU A 201 -9.12 -0.44 -11.78
CA LEU A 201 -8.21 0.48 -11.12
C LEU A 201 -6.92 0.69 -11.92
N ALA A 202 -6.32 -0.36 -12.46
CA ALA A 202 -5.15 -0.26 -13.34
C ALA A 202 -5.43 0.66 -14.53
N GLN A 203 -6.58 0.49 -15.19
CA GLN A 203 -7.01 1.36 -16.27
C GLN A 203 -7.20 2.81 -15.82
N LEU A 204 -7.81 3.03 -14.65
CA LEU A 204 -7.97 4.37 -14.06
C LEU A 204 -6.60 5.03 -13.78
N VAL A 205 -5.66 4.30 -13.19
CA VAL A 205 -4.29 4.83 -12.99
C VAL A 205 -3.65 5.23 -14.32
N LYS A 206 -3.81 4.39 -15.35
CA LYS A 206 -3.29 4.66 -16.71
C LYS A 206 -3.93 5.86 -17.39
N THR A 207 -5.21 6.18 -17.15
CA THR A 207 -5.83 7.39 -17.72
C THR A 207 -5.18 8.68 -17.22
N TYR A 208 -4.50 8.62 -16.07
CA TYR A 208 -3.70 9.71 -15.52
C TYR A 208 -2.22 9.67 -15.95
N GLY A 209 -1.85 8.80 -16.89
CA GLY A 209 -0.47 8.65 -17.38
C GLY A 209 0.48 8.02 -16.35
N MET A 210 -0.07 7.36 -15.34
CA MET A 210 0.69 6.71 -14.27
C MET A 210 0.76 5.18 -14.48
N ILE A 211 1.75 4.56 -13.84
CA ILE A 211 2.01 3.13 -13.84
C ILE A 211 1.41 2.54 -12.56
N PRO A 212 0.46 1.60 -12.67
CA PRO A 212 -0.15 0.97 -11.50
C PRO A 212 0.79 -0.07 -10.88
N ILE A 213 0.99 0.03 -9.56
CA ILE A 213 1.69 -0.97 -8.74
C ILE A 213 0.65 -1.70 -7.88
N VAL A 214 0.81 -3.02 -7.75
CA VAL A 214 0.03 -3.88 -6.83
C VAL A 214 0.97 -4.83 -6.09
N PHE A 215 0.57 -5.31 -4.91
CA PHE A 215 1.22 -6.44 -4.25
C PHE A 215 0.84 -7.76 -4.92
N ASN A 216 1.68 -8.80 -4.77
CA ASN A 216 1.57 -10.03 -5.58
C ASN A 216 0.53 -11.04 -5.12
N ASP A 217 0.14 -11.01 -3.84
CA ASP A 217 -0.49 -12.14 -3.17
C ASP A 217 -1.87 -12.50 -3.75
N GLY A 218 -2.62 -11.50 -4.21
CA GLY A 218 -3.88 -11.69 -4.91
C GLY A 218 -3.74 -11.96 -6.40
N ILE A 219 -2.58 -11.76 -7.01
CA ILE A 219 -2.41 -11.75 -8.47
C ILE A 219 -2.19 -13.18 -8.98
N TYR A 220 -3.14 -13.66 -9.79
CA TYR A 220 -3.23 -15.03 -10.30
C TYR A 220 -3.19 -16.14 -9.22
N TYR A 221 -3.64 -15.88 -7.99
CA TYR A 221 -3.56 -16.81 -6.85
C TYR A 221 -3.77 -18.29 -7.21
N GLU A 222 -2.89 -19.18 -6.73
CA GLU A 222 -2.75 -20.59 -7.14
C GLU A 222 -2.42 -20.79 -8.65
N GLU A 223 -1.81 -19.80 -9.30
CA GLU A 223 -1.47 -19.75 -10.74
C GLU A 223 -2.69 -20.00 -11.65
N LYS A 224 -3.89 -19.57 -11.21
CA LYS A 224 -5.16 -19.83 -11.90
C LYS A 224 -5.61 -18.66 -12.78
N GLU A 225 -5.50 -18.85 -14.09
CA GLU A 225 -5.99 -17.87 -15.10
C GLU A 225 -7.50 -17.96 -15.39
N GLN A 226 -8.19 -19.04 -14.98
CA GLN A 226 -9.59 -19.32 -15.34
C GLN A 226 -10.61 -18.26 -14.86
N PHE A 227 -10.22 -17.41 -13.91
CA PHE A 227 -11.06 -16.35 -13.38
C PHE A 227 -10.94 -15.04 -14.18
N GLY A 228 -9.91 -14.90 -15.00
CA GLY A 228 -9.59 -13.72 -15.78
C GLY A 228 -8.08 -13.48 -15.81
N ARG A 229 -7.66 -12.56 -16.68
CA ARG A 229 -6.28 -12.08 -16.75
C ARG A 229 -6.17 -10.70 -16.15
N PHE A 230 -5.08 -10.46 -15.44
CA PHE A 230 -4.74 -9.15 -14.90
C PHE A 230 -4.15 -8.27 -16.00
N ASP A 231 -4.32 -6.95 -15.87
CA ASP A 231 -3.76 -5.97 -16.78
C ASP A 231 -2.22 -6.09 -16.82
N GLN A 232 -1.64 -6.28 -18.00
CA GLN A 232 -0.21 -6.56 -18.16
C GLN A 232 0.68 -5.37 -17.77
N ASP A 233 0.13 -4.15 -17.72
CA ASP A 233 0.88 -2.95 -17.30
C ASP A 233 1.04 -2.85 -15.78
N LEU A 234 0.45 -3.77 -15.01
CA LEU A 234 0.67 -3.86 -13.56
C LEU A 234 2.14 -4.19 -13.28
N VAL A 235 2.78 -3.31 -12.50
CA VAL A 235 4.03 -3.62 -11.80
C VAL A 235 3.69 -4.36 -10.52
N ILE A 236 4.30 -5.52 -10.32
CA ILE A 236 4.05 -6.35 -9.15
C ILE A 236 5.13 -6.10 -8.10
N ALA A 237 4.75 -5.49 -6.98
CA ALA A 237 5.53 -5.43 -5.75
C ALA A 237 5.51 -6.83 -5.09
N TYR A 238 6.45 -7.68 -5.50
CA TYR A 238 6.51 -9.08 -5.09
C TYR A 238 7.13 -9.19 -3.69
N TRP A 239 6.29 -9.36 -2.68
CA TRP A 239 6.71 -9.32 -1.27
C TRP A 239 6.80 -10.69 -0.62
N THR A 240 5.86 -11.59 -0.94
CA THR A 240 5.76 -12.91 -0.30
C THR A 240 5.76 -14.06 -1.31
N ALA A 241 6.35 -15.20 -0.92
CA ALA A 241 6.17 -16.48 -1.60
C ALA A 241 4.99 -17.29 -1.01
N GLY A 242 4.21 -16.67 -0.13
CA GLY A 242 3.13 -17.29 0.59
C GLY A 242 3.59 -18.19 1.73
N TRP A 243 2.63 -18.85 2.36
CA TRP A 243 2.85 -19.74 3.51
C TRP A 243 1.87 -20.91 3.48
N ASN A 244 1.83 -21.70 4.54
CA ASN A 244 0.92 -22.84 4.62
C ASN A 244 -0.54 -22.40 4.40
N ASN A 245 -1.20 -22.99 3.41
CA ASN A 245 -2.55 -22.64 2.94
C ASN A 245 -2.71 -21.25 2.29
N TYR A 246 -1.60 -20.61 1.92
CA TYR A 246 -1.59 -19.33 1.22
C TYR A 246 -0.67 -19.41 0.00
N HIS A 247 -1.19 -19.92 -1.11
CA HIS A 247 -0.41 -20.26 -2.30
C HIS A 247 -0.51 -19.17 -3.37
N VAL A 248 0.36 -18.18 -3.25
CA VAL A 248 0.50 -17.09 -4.22
C VAL A 248 1.15 -17.58 -5.51
N SER A 249 1.00 -16.84 -6.60
CA SER A 249 1.72 -17.12 -7.85
C SER A 249 3.22 -16.94 -7.66
N SER A 250 4.02 -17.80 -8.28
CA SER A 250 5.48 -17.62 -8.30
C SER A 250 5.89 -16.36 -9.05
N ALA A 251 7.05 -15.80 -8.69
CA ALA A 251 7.61 -14.64 -9.37
C ALA A 251 7.92 -14.95 -10.85
N GLU A 252 8.39 -16.16 -11.13
CA GLU A 252 8.63 -16.70 -12.46
C GLU A 252 7.34 -16.75 -13.28
N PHE A 253 6.25 -17.30 -12.73
CA PHE A 253 4.95 -17.30 -13.40
C PHE A 253 4.48 -15.89 -13.75
N LEU A 254 4.64 -14.92 -12.84
CA LEU A 254 4.23 -13.54 -13.09
C LEU A 254 5.06 -12.87 -14.19
N LEU A 255 6.36 -13.17 -14.28
CA LEU A 255 7.21 -12.74 -15.40
C LEU A 255 6.75 -13.38 -16.71
N ASP A 256 6.40 -14.67 -16.69
CA ASP A 256 5.89 -15.40 -17.87
C ASP A 256 4.53 -14.85 -18.36
N GLN A 257 3.70 -14.31 -17.44
CA GLN A 257 2.47 -13.58 -17.79
C GLN A 257 2.74 -12.17 -18.36
N GLY A 258 3.99 -11.71 -18.35
CA GLY A 258 4.45 -10.46 -18.95
C GLY A 258 4.54 -9.28 -17.98
N HIS A 259 4.39 -9.50 -16.68
CA HIS A 259 4.48 -8.42 -15.69
C HIS A 259 5.94 -8.00 -15.41
N GLN A 260 6.09 -6.77 -14.91
CA GLN A 260 7.35 -6.32 -14.32
C GLN A 260 7.32 -6.54 -12.81
N LEU A 261 8.47 -6.91 -12.24
CA LEU A 261 8.61 -7.12 -10.80
C LEU A 261 9.38 -5.98 -10.14
N LEU A 262 8.82 -5.46 -9.04
CA LEU A 262 9.52 -4.71 -8.01
C LEU A 262 9.76 -5.66 -6.84
N ASN A 263 11.03 -5.92 -6.50
CA ASN A 263 11.38 -6.85 -5.44
C ASN A 263 11.08 -6.23 -4.06
N THR A 264 10.05 -6.70 -3.38
CA THR A 264 9.59 -6.15 -2.10
C THR A 264 9.77 -7.21 -1.00
N ASN A 265 10.85 -7.99 -1.09
CA ASN A 265 11.15 -9.15 -0.25
C ASN A 265 10.86 -8.89 1.24
N ASP A 266 9.92 -9.64 1.81
CA ASP A 266 9.45 -9.45 3.19
C ASP A 266 10.53 -9.70 4.25
N HIS A 267 11.64 -10.35 3.90
CA HIS A 267 12.80 -10.44 4.77
C HIS A 267 13.42 -9.07 5.09
N TRP A 268 13.21 -8.06 4.24
CA TRP A 268 13.64 -6.68 4.50
C TRP A 268 12.62 -5.85 5.27
N TYR A 269 11.50 -6.46 5.69
CA TYR A 269 10.48 -5.75 6.45
C TYR A 269 10.90 -5.55 7.89
N TRP A 270 10.67 -4.34 8.37
CA TRP A 270 10.70 -4.04 9.80
C TRP A 270 9.34 -3.49 10.25
N VAL A 271 8.71 -4.14 11.21
CA VAL A 271 7.55 -3.60 11.93
C VAL A 271 8.03 -2.78 13.13
N ILE A 272 7.66 -1.51 13.16
CA ILE A 272 8.06 -0.55 14.20
C ILE A 272 7.73 -1.11 15.59
N GLY A 273 8.69 -1.00 16.51
CA GLY A 273 8.59 -1.51 17.88
C GLY A 273 9.08 -2.95 18.08
N ARG A 274 9.22 -3.75 17.01
CA ARG A 274 9.77 -5.11 17.10
C ARG A 274 11.28 -5.08 16.91
N LYS A 275 12.05 -5.32 17.98
CA LYS A 275 13.51 -5.37 17.97
C LYS A 275 14.04 -6.76 17.66
N THR A 276 13.59 -7.73 18.43
CA THR A 276 14.02 -9.12 18.33
C THR A 276 12.87 -10.00 17.82
N SER A 277 13.18 -11.21 17.36
CA SER A 277 12.17 -12.18 16.91
C SER A 277 11.20 -12.63 18.02
N GLU A 278 11.54 -12.41 19.29
CA GLU A 278 10.65 -12.70 20.42
C GLU A 278 9.45 -11.74 20.46
N GLN A 279 9.54 -10.58 19.81
CA GLN A 279 8.49 -9.57 19.75
C GLN A 279 7.60 -9.71 18.50
N GLY A 280 7.82 -10.76 17.69
CA GLY A 280 7.04 -11.07 16.49
C GLY A 280 7.87 -11.12 15.21
N HIS A 281 7.19 -11.42 14.11
CA HIS A 281 7.79 -11.41 12.77
C HIS A 281 8.22 -9.99 12.36
N TYR A 282 9.17 -9.92 11.41
CA TYR A 282 9.67 -8.67 10.84
C TYR A 282 10.30 -7.75 11.90
N SER A 283 11.16 -8.32 12.74
CA SER A 283 11.88 -7.56 13.76
C SER A 283 13.10 -6.86 13.16
N PHE A 284 13.57 -5.81 13.85
CA PHE A 284 14.75 -5.03 13.46
C PHE A 284 15.96 -5.93 13.16
N ASP A 285 16.27 -6.87 14.05
CA ASP A 285 17.43 -7.76 13.90
C ASP A 285 17.30 -8.64 12.65
N THR A 286 16.10 -9.17 12.38
CA THR A 286 15.85 -10.00 11.20
C THR A 286 15.97 -9.19 9.90
N ALA A 287 15.39 -7.99 9.87
CA ALA A 287 15.45 -7.09 8.74
C ALA A 287 16.88 -6.63 8.45
N LYS A 288 17.61 -6.23 9.50
CA LYS A 288 19.01 -5.81 9.40
C LYS A 288 19.90 -6.93 8.86
N ASN A 289 19.74 -8.15 9.38
CA ASN A 289 20.50 -9.29 8.87
C ASN A 289 20.18 -9.59 7.39
N ALA A 290 18.90 -9.56 7.00
CA ALA A 290 18.49 -9.79 5.62
C ALA A 290 19.02 -8.71 4.65
N LEU A 291 18.96 -7.43 5.05
CA LEU A 291 19.51 -6.32 4.26
C LEU A 291 21.01 -6.42 4.04
N ALA A 292 21.74 -7.04 4.96
CA ALA A 292 23.17 -7.28 4.85
C ALA A 292 23.53 -8.49 3.97
N THR A 293 22.61 -9.46 3.82
CA THR A 293 22.93 -10.80 3.29
C THR A 293 22.20 -11.20 2.02
N ILE A 294 21.05 -10.59 1.71
CA ILE A 294 20.22 -10.92 0.55
C ILE A 294 20.42 -9.87 -0.54
N LEU A 295 20.76 -10.30 -1.76
CA LEU A 295 20.92 -9.40 -2.89
C LEU A 295 19.59 -8.78 -3.30
N THR A 296 19.64 -7.53 -3.78
CA THR A 296 18.44 -6.80 -4.21
C THR A 296 17.72 -7.43 -5.42
N SER A 297 18.40 -8.30 -6.18
CA SER A 297 17.84 -9.11 -7.27
C SER A 297 17.24 -10.45 -6.82
N THR A 298 17.52 -10.91 -5.60
CA THR A 298 17.00 -12.16 -5.05
C THR A 298 15.59 -11.91 -4.49
N VAL A 299 14.58 -12.39 -5.19
CA VAL A 299 13.19 -12.34 -4.70
C VAL A 299 13.01 -13.30 -3.53
N ILE A 300 11.92 -13.15 -2.78
CA ILE A 300 11.65 -13.92 -1.54
C ILE A 300 11.65 -15.45 -1.73
N SER A 301 11.43 -15.96 -2.95
CA SER A 301 11.57 -17.39 -3.27
C SER A 301 13.03 -17.89 -3.28
N GLY A 302 14.01 -17.00 -3.16
CA GLY A 302 15.44 -17.31 -3.22
C GLY A 302 16.03 -17.32 -4.63
N THR A 303 15.24 -17.02 -5.67
CA THR A 303 15.67 -16.94 -7.06
C THR A 303 16.17 -15.54 -7.41
N GLU A 304 17.26 -15.42 -8.17
CA GLU A 304 17.61 -14.16 -8.83
C GLU A 304 16.80 -14.00 -10.12
N LEU A 305 16.03 -12.91 -10.21
CA LEU A 305 15.12 -12.65 -11.33
C LEU A 305 15.32 -11.22 -11.88
N PRO A 306 14.90 -10.95 -13.13
CA PRO A 306 14.87 -9.58 -13.64
C PRO A 306 13.85 -8.75 -12.86
N VAL A 307 14.34 -7.73 -12.16
CA VAL A 307 13.52 -6.81 -11.36
C VAL A 307 13.83 -5.36 -11.77
N MET A 308 12.82 -4.49 -11.73
CA MET A 308 13.01 -3.06 -12.02
C MET A 308 13.67 -2.31 -10.86
N GLY A 309 13.61 -2.89 -9.67
CA GLY A 309 14.01 -2.29 -8.41
C GLY A 309 13.83 -3.21 -7.22
N SER A 310 14.25 -2.73 -6.06
CA SER A 310 13.91 -3.28 -4.76
C SER A 310 13.21 -2.25 -3.88
N MET A 311 12.39 -2.72 -2.94
CA MET A 311 11.66 -1.92 -1.98
C MET A 311 11.81 -2.49 -0.57
N VAL A 312 12.28 -1.66 0.36
CA VAL A 312 12.43 -1.99 1.78
C VAL A 312 11.21 -1.45 2.54
N GLY A 313 10.50 -2.31 3.28
CA GLY A 313 9.24 -1.97 3.95
C GLY A 313 9.39 -1.67 5.44
N ILE A 314 8.98 -0.47 5.85
CA ILE A 314 8.86 -0.08 7.26
C ILE A 314 7.38 0.01 7.60
N TRP A 315 6.89 -0.95 8.37
CA TRP A 315 5.46 -1.14 8.64
C TRP A 315 5.08 -0.75 10.06
N ALA A 316 3.81 -0.38 10.26
CA ALA A 316 3.28 0.05 11.53
C ALA A 316 2.05 -0.77 11.95
N ASP A 317 2.13 -2.11 11.85
CA ASP A 317 1.10 -3.05 12.29
C ASP A 317 0.63 -2.76 13.72
N ASP A 318 1.57 -2.35 14.57
CA ASP A 318 1.39 -1.89 15.94
C ASP A 318 1.56 -0.35 15.97
N PRO A 319 0.56 0.45 15.52
CA PRO A 319 0.76 1.89 15.29
C PRO A 319 1.02 2.70 16.57
N GLN A 320 0.72 2.11 17.74
CA GLN A 320 1.07 2.63 19.07
C GLN A 320 2.56 2.55 19.39
N ALA A 321 3.33 1.71 18.69
CA ALA A 321 4.76 1.61 18.91
C ALA A 321 5.45 2.93 18.55
N GLU A 322 6.45 3.30 19.34
CA GLU A 322 7.27 4.47 19.09
C GLU A 322 8.23 4.19 17.92
N LEU A 323 8.26 5.09 16.93
CA LEU A 323 9.35 5.10 15.95
C LEU A 323 10.56 5.77 16.58
N VAL A 324 11.59 4.98 16.86
CA VAL A 324 12.92 5.49 17.21
C VAL A 324 13.71 5.70 15.91
N LEU A 325 13.89 6.96 15.51
CA LEU A 325 14.54 7.32 14.24
C LEU A 325 15.97 6.77 14.11
N ALA A 326 16.71 6.68 15.23
CA ALA A 326 18.08 6.15 15.23
C ALA A 326 18.13 4.71 14.68
N ASP A 327 17.14 3.89 15.03
CA ASP A 327 17.07 2.51 14.57
C ASP A 327 16.71 2.44 13.10
N LEU A 328 15.72 3.21 12.65
CA LEU A 328 15.42 3.31 11.22
C LEU A 328 16.68 3.70 10.43
N PHE A 329 17.44 4.68 10.92
CA PHE A 329 18.63 5.16 10.24
C PHE A 329 19.73 4.12 10.17
N GLU A 330 19.95 3.35 11.23
CA GLU A 330 20.86 2.20 11.24
C GLU A 330 20.44 1.12 10.21
N LEU A 331 19.14 0.87 10.09
CA LEU A 331 18.60 -0.07 9.09
C LEU A 331 18.85 0.43 7.65
N LEU A 332 18.63 1.72 7.39
CA LEU A 332 18.88 2.31 6.06
C LEU A 332 20.36 2.28 5.67
N GLU A 333 21.27 2.47 6.63
CA GLU A 333 22.72 2.38 6.41
C GLU A 333 23.16 0.94 6.09
N THR A 334 22.47 -0.06 6.64
CA THR A 334 22.74 -1.47 6.38
C THR A 334 22.38 -1.87 4.94
N SER A 335 21.40 -1.21 4.34
CA SER A 335 20.88 -1.48 2.99
C SER A 335 21.85 -1.09 1.84
N THR A 336 23.14 -0.90 2.08
CA THR A 336 24.06 -0.31 1.08
C THR A 336 24.58 -1.27 0.01
N ASN A 337 24.20 -2.55 0.05
CA ASN A 337 24.59 -3.57 -0.93
C ASN A 337 23.69 -3.60 -2.17
#